data_AF-A0A5S5BIE8-F1
#
_entry.id   AF-A0A5S5BIE8-F1
#
_cell.length_a   1.000
_cell.length_b   1.000
_cell.length_c   1.000
_cell.angle_alpha   90.00
_cell.angle_beta   90.00
_cell.angle_gamma   90.00
#
_symmetry.space_group_name_H-M   'P 1'
#
loop_
_entity.id
_entity.type
_entity.pdbx_description
1 polymer ?
#
loop_
_entity_poly.entity_id
_entity_poly.type
_entity_poly.pdbx_seq_one_letter_code
_entity_poly.pdbx_strand_id
1 'polypeptide(L)'
;MTLEDLFDRNYRAQPGTNPIRYNTRFDRYADEVLPAIQEPLLARSEALVYAIATTPDGYVPTHNRAFSQPPVGDPEIDKVKSRSKRLFNDRTGARCGSHERKVLLQTYSRDTGELMHDLSVPIMVGGRHWGGLRLGYRPEP
;
A
#
# COMPACT_ATOMS: atom_id res chain seq x y z
N MET A 1 -7.64 -19.97 -1.21
CA MET A 1 -6.46 -19.29 -0.66
C MET A 1 -6.23 -19.82 0.75
N THR A 2 -5.01 -20.20 1.11
CA THR A 2 -4.63 -20.63 2.45
C THR A 2 -4.06 -19.47 3.28
N LEU A 3 -3.79 -19.71 4.56
CA LEU A 3 -3.07 -18.73 5.39
C LEU A 3 -1.66 -18.47 4.83
N GLU A 4 -0.97 -19.51 4.39
CA GLU A 4 0.38 -19.43 3.81
C GLU A 4 0.41 -18.58 2.54
N ASP A 5 -0.66 -18.61 1.73
CA ASP A 5 -0.78 -17.74 0.56
C ASP A 5 -0.72 -16.26 0.94
N LEU A 6 -1.33 -15.85 2.06
CA LEU A 6 -1.24 -14.47 2.58
C LEU A 6 0.19 -14.10 2.99
N PHE A 7 0.98 -15.07 3.44
CA PHE A 7 2.38 -14.89 3.83
C PHE A 7 3.37 -15.10 2.69
N ASP A 8 2.91 -15.32 1.45
CA ASP A 8 3.78 -15.39 0.28
C ASP A 8 4.56 -14.09 0.10
N ARG A 9 5.88 -14.19 -0.04
CA ARG A 9 6.78 -13.06 -0.33
C ARG A 9 7.55 -13.29 -1.63
N ASN A 10 7.15 -14.27 -2.43
CA ASN A 10 7.73 -14.54 -3.74
C ASN A 10 7.16 -13.57 -4.79
N TYR A 11 7.62 -12.32 -4.75
CA TYR A 11 7.19 -11.27 -5.69
C TYR A 11 7.69 -11.57 -7.10
N ARG A 12 6.78 -11.99 -8.00
CA ARG A 12 7.11 -12.27 -9.40
C ARG A 12 6.90 -11.04 -10.25
N ALA A 13 7.97 -10.47 -10.80
CA ALA A 13 7.86 -9.28 -11.65
C ALA A 13 6.94 -9.54 -12.86
N GLN A 14 6.04 -8.60 -13.13
CA GLN A 14 5.19 -8.59 -14.31
C GLN A 14 6.00 -8.04 -15.50
N PRO A 15 6.21 -8.85 -16.55
CA PRO A 15 6.96 -8.39 -17.72
C PRO A 15 6.32 -7.15 -18.35
N GLY A 16 7.15 -6.22 -18.86
CA GLY A 16 6.69 -5.04 -19.60
C GLY A 16 6.03 -3.95 -18.76
N THR A 17 6.15 -3.99 -17.43
CA THR A 17 5.61 -2.95 -16.55
C THR A 17 6.67 -1.91 -16.17
N ASN A 18 6.32 -0.62 -16.27
CA ASN A 18 7.15 0.49 -15.81
C ASN A 18 6.24 1.56 -15.17
N PRO A 19 6.28 1.76 -13.83
CA PRO A 19 7.12 1.07 -12.85
C PRO A 19 6.86 -0.43 -12.73
N ILE A 20 7.86 -1.19 -12.25
CA ILE A 20 7.75 -2.64 -12.09
C ILE A 20 6.60 -2.99 -11.15
N ARG A 21 5.71 -3.86 -11.63
CA ARG A 21 4.66 -4.50 -10.83
C ARG A 21 5.01 -5.96 -10.56
N TYR A 22 4.40 -6.55 -9.54
CA TYR A 22 4.67 -7.92 -9.12
C TYR A 22 3.38 -8.70 -8.86
N ASN A 23 3.43 -10.01 -9.06
CA ASN A 23 2.40 -10.93 -8.63
C ASN A 23 2.79 -11.67 -7.35
N THR A 24 1.79 -11.92 -6.51
CA THR A 24 1.85 -12.77 -5.33
C THR A 24 0.62 -13.69 -5.27
N ARG A 25 0.69 -14.76 -4.48
CA ARG A 25 -0.42 -15.72 -4.33
C ARG A 25 -1.70 -15.12 -3.73
N PHE A 26 -1.59 -14.01 -2.98
CA PHE A 26 -2.72 -13.38 -2.30
C PHE A 26 -3.32 -12.18 -3.05
N ASP A 27 -2.81 -11.84 -4.23
CA ASP A 27 -3.22 -10.65 -4.97
C ASP A 27 -4.72 -10.56 -5.21
N ARG A 28 -5.32 -11.66 -5.69
CA ARG A 28 -6.75 -11.71 -5.99
C ARG A 28 -7.58 -11.44 -4.75
N TYR A 29 -7.22 -12.06 -3.62
CA TYR A 29 -7.94 -11.88 -2.36
C TYR A 29 -7.82 -10.43 -1.87
N ALA A 30 -6.63 -9.84 -1.97
CA ALA A 30 -6.43 -8.44 -1.63
C ALA A 30 -7.29 -7.52 -2.51
N ASP A 31 -7.37 -7.78 -3.82
CA ASP A 31 -8.19 -7.01 -4.76
C ASP A 31 -9.70 -7.13 -4.47
N GLU A 32 -10.15 -8.27 -3.96
CA GLU A 32 -11.55 -8.51 -3.58
C GLU A 32 -11.93 -7.89 -2.23
N VAL A 33 -11.02 -7.91 -1.25
CA VAL A 33 -11.32 -7.56 0.15
C VAL A 33 -10.92 -6.13 0.51
N LEU A 34 -9.73 -5.69 0.10
CA LEU A 34 -9.18 -4.42 0.58
C LEU A 34 -10.00 -3.19 0.17
N PRO A 35 -10.60 -3.09 -1.04
CA PRO A 35 -11.39 -1.91 -1.39
C PRO A 35 -12.55 -1.63 -0.43
N ALA A 36 -13.21 -2.67 0.11
CA ALA A 36 -14.29 -2.51 1.08
C ALA A 36 -13.80 -1.95 2.44
N ILE A 37 -12.51 -2.05 2.74
CA ILE A 37 -11.88 -1.51 3.95
C ILE A 37 -11.29 -0.13 3.67
N GLN A 38 -10.62 0.04 2.53
CA GLN A 38 -9.88 1.25 2.17
C GLN A 38 -10.80 2.43 1.85
N GLU A 39 -11.81 2.22 1.00
CA GLU A 39 -12.64 3.31 0.48
C GLU A 39 -13.49 3.98 1.56
N PRO A 40 -14.13 3.26 2.50
CA PRO A 40 -14.87 3.91 3.57
C PRO A 40 -14.00 4.74 4.52
N LEU A 41 -12.71 4.42 4.65
CA LEU A 41 -11.79 5.24 5.47
C LEU A 41 -11.51 6.58 4.79
N LEU A 42 -11.32 6.58 3.48
CA LEU A 42 -11.10 7.80 2.69
C LEU A 42 -12.29 8.74 2.73
N ALA A 43 -13.51 8.20 2.77
CA ALA A 43 -14.73 9.00 2.88
C ALA A 43 -14.87 9.77 4.21
N ARG A 44 -14.01 9.52 5.21
CA ARG A 44 -14.09 10.17 6.54
C ARG A 44 -13.48 11.56 6.59
N SER A 45 -12.57 11.91 5.67
CA SER A 45 -11.92 13.22 5.65
C SER A 45 -11.28 13.49 4.28
N GLU A 46 -11.44 14.70 3.77
CA GLU A 46 -10.80 15.16 2.53
C GLU A 46 -9.27 15.30 2.65
N ALA A 47 -8.74 15.34 3.88
CA ALA A 47 -7.30 15.34 4.13
C ALA A 47 -6.67 13.98 3.83
N LEU A 48 -7.43 12.88 3.89
CA LEU A 48 -6.95 11.54 3.60
C LEU A 48 -6.71 11.37 2.09
N VAL A 49 -5.47 11.07 1.73
CA VAL A 49 -5.04 10.87 0.34
C VAL A 49 -5.09 9.39 -0.03
N TYR A 50 -4.65 8.51 0.87
CA TYR A 50 -4.64 7.07 0.65
C TYR A 50 -4.90 6.27 1.91
N ALA A 51 -5.48 5.09 1.72
CA ALA A 51 -5.60 4.02 2.70
C ALA A 51 -5.15 2.72 2.02
N ILE A 52 -4.10 2.08 2.53
CA ILE A 52 -3.50 0.90 1.90
C ILE A 52 -3.02 -0.12 2.92
N ALA A 53 -2.97 -1.38 2.52
CA ALA A 53 -2.26 -2.42 3.25
C ALA A 53 -0.87 -2.61 2.60
N THR A 54 0.17 -2.83 3.40
CA THR A 54 1.52 -3.11 2.92
C THR A 54 2.13 -4.29 3.66
N THR A 55 2.93 -5.11 2.97
CA THR A 55 3.78 -6.12 3.64
C THR A 55 5.00 -5.46 4.29
N PRO A 56 5.78 -6.19 5.13
CA PRO A 56 7.03 -5.69 5.71
C PRO A 56 8.08 -5.24 4.70
N ASP A 57 8.08 -5.84 3.50
CA ASP A 57 8.99 -5.46 2.42
C ASP A 57 8.51 -4.23 1.64
N GLY A 58 7.37 -3.64 2.02
CA GLY A 58 6.76 -2.49 1.35
C GLY A 58 5.85 -2.86 0.19
N TYR A 59 5.44 -4.13 0.04
CA TYR A 59 4.57 -4.53 -1.08
C TYR A 59 3.13 -4.11 -0.82
N VAL A 60 2.56 -3.34 -1.76
CA VAL A 60 1.17 -2.91 -1.73
C VAL A 60 0.39 -3.74 -2.76
N PRO A 61 -0.39 -4.76 -2.33
CA PRO A 61 -1.13 -5.61 -3.26
C PRO A 61 -2.25 -4.82 -3.95
N THR A 62 -2.98 -3.99 -3.21
CA THR A 62 -4.14 -3.25 -3.73
C THR A 62 -4.12 -1.87 -3.10
N HIS A 63 -4.04 -0.86 -3.95
CA HIS A 63 -4.14 0.54 -3.57
C HIS A 63 -5.62 0.97 -3.58
N ASN A 64 -5.95 2.05 -2.87
CA ASN A 64 -7.29 2.66 -3.01
C ASN A 64 -7.56 3.08 -4.47
N ARG A 65 -8.84 3.11 -4.85
CA ARG A 65 -9.35 3.22 -6.23
C ARG A 65 -8.73 4.34 -7.03
N ALA A 66 -8.50 5.51 -6.42
CA ALA A 66 -7.89 6.67 -7.06
C ALA A 66 -6.52 6.38 -7.69
N PHE A 67 -5.80 5.37 -7.17
CA PHE A 67 -4.47 4.96 -7.63
C PHE A 67 -4.37 3.46 -7.96
N SER A 68 -5.50 2.78 -8.19
CA SER A 68 -5.53 1.36 -8.58
C SER A 68 -6.06 1.18 -10.01
N GLN A 69 -5.78 2.13 -10.90
CA GLN A 69 -6.15 2.01 -12.30
C GLN A 69 -5.30 0.92 -12.97
N PRO A 70 -5.84 0.20 -13.98
CA PRO A 70 -5.03 -0.65 -14.83
C PRO A 70 -3.94 0.16 -15.54
N PRO A 71 -2.73 -0.40 -15.73
CA PRO A 71 -1.69 0.29 -16.46
C PRO A 71 -2.08 0.51 -17.92
N VAL A 72 -1.70 1.66 -18.46
CA VAL A 72 -1.94 2.03 -19.87
C VAL A 72 -0.68 1.90 -20.73
N GLY A 73 0.47 1.61 -20.13
CA GLY A 73 1.76 1.45 -20.82
C GLY A 73 2.56 2.75 -20.96
N ASP A 74 2.03 3.87 -20.45
CA ASP A 74 2.75 5.14 -20.32
C ASP A 74 3.35 5.21 -18.89
N PRO A 75 4.68 5.24 -18.74
CA PRO A 75 5.32 5.24 -17.42
C PRO A 75 4.93 6.40 -16.52
N GLU A 76 4.69 7.59 -17.07
CA GLU A 76 4.35 8.78 -16.28
C GLU A 76 2.91 8.68 -15.75
N ILE A 77 1.99 8.17 -16.57
CA ILE A 77 0.61 7.89 -16.14
C ILE A 77 0.59 6.75 -15.12
N ASP A 78 1.26 5.64 -15.43
CA ASP A 78 1.23 4.42 -14.61
C ASP A 78 1.92 4.62 -13.25
N LYS A 79 2.97 5.43 -13.20
CA LYS A 79 3.61 5.82 -11.94
C LYS A 79 2.63 6.45 -10.96
N VAL A 80 1.69 7.25 -11.45
CA VAL A 80 0.73 8.02 -10.65
C VAL A 80 -0.57 7.24 -10.43
N LYS A 81 -1.14 6.63 -11.48
CA LYS A 81 -2.49 6.03 -11.45
C LYS A 81 -2.52 4.53 -11.18
N SER A 82 -1.40 3.83 -11.41
CA SER A 82 -1.30 2.37 -11.38
C SER A 82 -0.35 1.93 -10.25
N ARG A 83 -0.76 2.20 -9.01
CA ARG A 83 0.09 2.05 -7.80
C ARG A 83 -0.08 0.70 -7.09
N SER A 84 -1.09 -0.09 -7.43
CA SER A 84 -1.25 -1.47 -6.95
C SER A 84 -0.17 -2.39 -7.50
N LYS A 85 0.12 -3.47 -6.75
CA LYS A 85 1.08 -4.52 -7.12
C LYS A 85 2.53 -4.03 -7.17
N ARG A 86 2.91 -3.05 -6.37
CA ARG A 86 4.24 -2.41 -6.39
C ARG A 86 4.92 -2.48 -5.03
N LEU A 87 6.24 -2.41 -5.04
CA LEU A 87 7.07 -2.26 -3.84
C LEU A 87 7.31 -0.77 -3.57
N PHE A 88 6.94 -0.31 -2.38
CA PHE A 88 7.23 1.01 -1.82
C PHE A 88 8.15 0.84 -0.61
N ASN A 89 9.40 0.45 -0.89
CA ASN A 89 10.42 0.09 0.09
C ASN A 89 11.38 1.24 0.42
N ASP A 90 10.95 2.48 0.17
CA ASP A 90 11.62 3.64 0.76
C ASP A 90 11.56 3.56 2.29
N ARG A 91 12.38 4.36 2.98
CA ARG A 91 12.52 4.31 4.44
C ARG A 91 11.18 4.44 5.17
N THR A 92 10.27 5.29 4.67
CA THR A 92 8.95 5.50 5.28
C THR A 92 8.08 4.27 5.05
N GLY A 93 7.97 3.81 3.80
CA GLY A 93 7.13 2.67 3.43
C GLY A 93 7.55 1.35 4.08
N ALA A 94 8.84 1.07 4.13
CA ALA A 94 9.39 -0.13 4.79
C ALA A 94 9.06 -0.14 6.28
N ARG A 95 9.16 1.00 6.96
CA ARG A 95 8.88 1.08 8.40
C ARG A 95 7.40 0.84 8.70
N CYS A 96 6.50 1.38 7.88
CA CYS A 96 5.05 1.20 8.05
C CYS A 96 4.61 -0.26 7.98
N GLY A 97 5.24 -1.08 7.13
CA GLY A 97 4.90 -2.49 7.00
C GLY A 97 5.59 -3.40 8.01
N SER A 98 6.70 -2.97 8.62
CA SER A 98 7.55 -3.83 9.46
C SER A 98 7.43 -3.57 10.96
N HIS A 99 6.88 -2.42 11.38
CA HIS A 99 6.74 -2.13 12.82
C HIS A 99 5.59 -2.92 13.47
N GLU A 100 5.78 -3.31 14.72
CA GLU A 100 4.74 -3.95 15.56
C GLU A 100 4.25 -3.04 16.70
N ARG A 101 4.62 -1.75 16.67
CA ARG A 101 4.07 -0.74 17.58
C ARG A 101 2.57 -0.56 17.35
N LYS A 102 1.79 -0.32 18.42
CA LYS A 102 0.33 -0.11 18.34
C LYS A 102 -0.07 0.92 17.27
N VAL A 103 0.67 2.03 17.21
CA VAL A 103 0.52 3.09 16.22
C VAL A 103 1.91 3.66 15.93
N LEU A 104 2.17 4.01 14.67
CA LEU A 104 3.33 4.79 14.24
C LEU A 104 2.84 5.98 13.40
N LEU A 105 3.30 7.19 13.73
CA LEU A 105 3.07 8.38 12.93
C LEU A 105 4.42 8.87 12.39
N GLN A 106 4.48 9.09 11.07
CA GLN A 106 5.65 9.60 10.38
C GLN A 106 5.28 10.84 9.57
N THR A 107 6.19 11.81 9.54
CA THR A 107 6.07 12.97 8.65
C THR A 107 7.15 12.86 7.59
N TYR A 108 6.77 12.97 6.32
CA TYR A 108 7.71 12.88 5.21
C TYR A 108 7.35 13.87 4.10
N SER A 109 8.35 14.30 3.34
CA SER A 109 8.13 15.06 2.10
C SER A 109 7.93 14.08 0.96
N ARG A 110 6.87 14.26 0.17
CA ARG A 110 6.74 13.58 -1.11
C ARG A 110 7.76 14.13 -2.11
N ASP A 111 7.94 13.41 -3.21
CA ASP A 111 8.74 13.86 -4.37
C ASP A 111 8.30 15.24 -4.91
N THR A 112 7.06 15.66 -4.62
CA THR A 112 6.49 16.96 -4.97
C THR A 112 6.86 18.10 -4.01
N GLY A 113 7.59 17.82 -2.92
CA GLY A 113 7.87 18.78 -1.85
C GLY A 113 6.72 18.96 -0.84
N GLU A 114 5.56 18.33 -1.09
CA GLU A 114 4.43 18.35 -0.18
C GLU A 114 4.72 17.52 1.08
N LEU A 115 4.52 18.13 2.25
CA LEU A 115 4.58 17.44 3.52
C LEU A 115 3.35 16.52 3.66
N MET A 116 3.57 15.30 4.12
CA MET A 116 2.54 14.30 4.36
C MET A 116 2.76 13.63 5.71
N HIS A 117 1.65 13.30 6.36
CA HIS A 117 1.64 12.39 7.50
C HIS A 117 1.27 10.99 7.03
N ASP A 118 2.03 9.99 7.47
CA ASP A 118 1.73 8.57 7.33
C ASP A 118 1.48 7.99 8.73
N LEU A 119 0.25 7.54 8.96
CA LEU A 119 -0.16 6.83 10.16
C LEU A 119 -0.27 5.34 9.83
N SER A 120 0.37 4.49 10.61
CA SER A 120 0.30 3.04 10.41
C SER A 120 0.04 2.24 11.69
N VAL A 121 -0.67 1.13 11.51
CA VAL A 121 -0.97 0.13 12.54
C VAL A 121 -0.69 -1.28 12.00
N PRO A 122 -0.20 -2.21 12.84
CA PRO A 122 0.12 -3.57 12.39
C PRO A 122 -1.15 -4.37 12.08
N ILE A 123 -1.08 -5.17 11.02
CA ILE A 123 -2.08 -6.16 10.61
C ILE A 123 -1.57 -7.52 11.08
N MET A 124 -2.35 -8.15 11.97
CA MET A 124 -2.07 -9.48 12.49
C MET A 124 -3.05 -10.48 11.87
N VAL A 125 -2.55 -11.59 11.35
CA VAL A 125 -3.35 -12.68 10.78
C VAL A 125 -2.92 -13.99 11.43
N GLY A 126 -3.86 -14.68 12.11
CA GLY A 126 -3.55 -15.93 12.82
C GLY A 126 -2.45 -15.76 13.89
N GLY A 127 -2.41 -14.61 14.57
CA GLY A 127 -1.39 -14.30 15.58
C GLY A 127 -0.01 -13.92 15.02
N ARG A 128 0.16 -13.88 13.69
CA ARG A 128 1.42 -13.53 13.02
C ARG A 128 1.32 -12.16 12.36
N HIS A 129 2.39 -11.38 12.44
CA HIS A 129 2.46 -10.08 11.80
C HIS A 129 2.53 -10.24 10.28
N TRP A 130 1.49 -9.77 9.59
CA TRP A 130 1.39 -9.87 8.14
C TRP A 130 1.98 -8.65 7.43
N GLY A 131 1.81 -7.47 8.02
CA GLY A 131 2.18 -6.17 7.45
C GLY A 131 1.49 -5.03 8.18
N GLY A 132 1.32 -3.87 7.54
CA GLY A 132 0.69 -2.69 8.15
C GLY A 132 -0.46 -2.11 7.33
N LEU A 133 -1.49 -1.59 8.00
CA LEU A 133 -2.46 -0.66 7.42
C LEU A 133 -1.89 0.74 7.52
N ARG A 134 -1.89 1.48 6.42
CA ARG A 134 -1.32 2.83 6.30
C ARG A 134 -2.38 3.81 5.84
N LEU A 135 -2.41 4.96 6.50
CA LEU A 135 -3.22 6.11 6.14
C LEU A 135 -2.30 7.30 5.88
N GLY A 136 -2.33 7.79 4.66
CA GLY A 136 -1.64 9.02 4.28
C GLY A 136 -2.61 10.18 4.30
N TYR A 137 -2.29 11.25 5.02
CA TYR A 137 -3.09 12.47 5.04
C TYR A 137 -2.24 13.73 4.98
N ARG A 138 -2.82 14.78 4.40
CA ARG A 138 -2.20 16.10 4.37
C ARG A 138 -2.20 16.69 5.78
N PRO A 139 -1.10 17.34 6.23
CA PRO A 139 -1.12 18.14 7.44
C PRO A 139 -2.16 19.25 7.27
N GLU A 140 -3.03 19.43 8.26
CA GLU A 140 -3.82 20.65 8.35
C GLU A 140 -2.94 21.78 8.90
N PRO A 141 -3.07 23.02 8.41
CA PRO A 141 -2.42 24.19 9.01
C PRO A 141 -2.87 24.44 10.46
#